data_AF-A0AA50FX88-F1
#
_entry.id   AF-A0AA50FX88-F1
#
_cell.length_a   1.000
_cell.length_b   1.000
_cell.length_c   1.000
_cell.angle_alpha   90.00
_cell.angle_beta   90.00
_cell.angle_gamma   90.00
#
_symmetry.space_group_name_H-M   'P 1'
#
loop_
_entity.id
_entity.type
_entity.pdbx_description
1 polymer ?
#
loop_
_entity_poly.entity_id
_entity_poly.type
_entity_poly.pdbx_seq_one_letter_code
_entity_poly.pdbx_strand_id
1 'polypeptide(L)' 'IWKEQGDQWPEENRLEMHMDWVRDVAWAPSLGLQRSMIASCSQDKRVVIWSSDDNVSWTPIILNT' A
#
# COMPACT_ATOMS: atom_id res chain seq x y z
N ILE A 1 5.50 -4.54 -1.72
CA ILE A 1 5.48 -3.79 -2.99
C ILE A 1 6.69 -4.24 -3.77
N TRP A 2 6.45 -4.70 -5.00
CA TRP A 2 7.53 -5.10 -5.90
C TRP A 2 7.58 -4.13 -7.06
N LYS A 3 8.79 -3.92 -7.57
CA LYS A 3 9.05 -3.05 -8.71
C LYS A 3 9.74 -3.84 -9.80
N GLU A 4 9.21 -3.76 -11.01
CA GLU A 4 9.80 -4.40 -12.17
C GLU A 4 11.19 -3.80 -12.46
N GLN A 5 12.18 -4.67 -12.55
CA GLN A 5 13.56 -4.34 -12.96
C GLN A 5 14.02 -5.36 -13.99
N GLY A 6 13.62 -5.14 -15.26
CA GLY A 6 13.85 -6.11 -16.33
C GLY A 6 13.04 -7.39 -16.07
N ASP A 7 13.71 -8.53 -15.96
CA ASP A 7 13.07 -9.83 -15.65
C ASP A 7 13.06 -10.16 -14.15
N GLN A 8 13.27 -9.15 -13.30
CA GLN A 8 13.30 -9.28 -11.84
C GLN A 8 12.22 -8.44 -11.17
N TRP A 9 11.71 -8.92 -10.04
CA TRP A 9 10.72 -8.25 -9.19
C TRP A 9 11.23 -8.11 -7.76
N PRO A 10 12.29 -7.32 -7.51
CA PRO A 10 12.77 -7.07 -6.16
C PRO A 10 11.71 -6.39 -5.30
N GLU A 11 11.72 -6.72 -4.01
CA GLU A 11 10.88 -6.07 -2.99
C GLU A 11 11.40 -4.67 -2.71
N GLU A 12 10.54 -3.66 -2.92
CA GLU A 12 10.83 -2.25 -2.65
C GLU A 12 10.37 -1.86 -1.24
N ASN A 13 9.19 -2.30 -0.83
CA ASN A 13 8.63 -2.00 0.49
C ASN A 13 7.78 -3.13 1.06
N ARG A 14 7.88 -3.31 2.39
CA ARG A 14 7.00 -4.17 3.18
C ARG A 14 6.11 -3.32 4.07
N LEU A 15 4.80 -3.38 3.85
CA LEU A 15 3.81 -2.58 4.59
C LEU A 15 3.20 -3.43 5.70
N GLU A 16 3.60 -3.19 6.95
CA GLU A 16 3.18 -3.98 8.12
C GLU A 16 2.32 -3.12 9.06
N MET A 17 1.01 -3.36 9.08
CA MET A 17 0.09 -2.67 9.99
C MET A 17 -1.10 -3.54 10.41
N HIS A 18 -1.64 -4.36 9.51
CA HIS A 18 -2.75 -5.25 9.82
C HIS A 18 -2.36 -6.32 10.84
N MET A 19 -3.29 -6.65 11.73
CA MET A 19 -3.09 -7.63 12.81
C MET A 19 -3.61 -9.03 12.45
N ASP A 20 -4.22 -9.15 11.26
CA ASP A 20 -4.78 -10.39 10.73
C ASP A 20 -4.69 -10.35 9.19
N TRP A 21 -5.16 -11.40 8.52
CA TRP A 21 -5.03 -11.59 7.08
C TRP A 21 -5.64 -10.44 6.27
N VAL A 22 -4.81 -9.87 5.40
CA VAL A 22 -5.24 -8.92 4.37
C VAL A 22 -6.09 -9.69 3.35
N ARG A 23 -7.28 -9.18 3.09
CA ARG A 23 -8.27 -9.79 2.19
C ARG A 23 -8.24 -9.18 0.80
N ASP A 24 -7.91 -7.91 0.70
CA ASP A 24 -7.84 -7.20 -0.58
C ASP A 24 -6.85 -6.04 -0.52
N VAL A 25 -6.34 -5.66 -1.69
CA VAL A 25 -5.45 -4.52 -1.90
C VAL A 25 -5.72 -3.84 -3.24
N ALA A 26 -5.82 -2.51 -3.25
CA ALA A 26 -6.09 -1.74 -4.45
C ALA A 26 -5.19 -0.50 -4.54
N TRP A 27 -4.57 -0.30 -5.70
CA TRP A 27 -3.81 0.91 -6.00
C TRP A 27 -4.73 2.01 -6.54
N ALA A 28 -4.54 3.24 -6.05
CA ALA A 28 -5.15 4.41 -6.66
C ALA A 28 -4.37 4.82 -7.92
N PRO A 29 -5.03 5.14 -9.04
CA PRO A 29 -4.34 5.63 -10.23
C PRO A 29 -3.73 7.02 -9.98
N SER A 30 -2.43 7.17 -10.22
CA SER A 30 -1.74 8.46 -10.14
C SER A 30 -1.88 9.23 -11.46
N LEU A 31 -2.93 10.04 -11.59
CA LEU A 31 -3.19 10.87 -12.77
C LEU A 31 -2.28 12.12 -12.78
N GLY A 32 -0.97 11.92 -12.98
CA GLY A 32 0.01 13.01 -13.10
C GLY A 32 0.45 13.67 -11.79
N LEU A 33 -0.03 13.19 -10.64
CA LEU A 33 0.46 13.59 -9.33
C LEU A 33 1.59 12.65 -8.89
N GLN A 34 2.65 13.21 -8.29
CA GLN A 34 3.69 12.44 -7.59
C GLN A 34 3.17 12.01 -6.21
N ARG A 35 2.06 11.27 -6.20
CA ARG A 35 1.49 10.69 -4.99
C ARG A 35 0.89 9.35 -5.32
N SER A 36 1.39 8.32 -4.66
CA SER A 36 0.89 6.96 -4.72
C SER A 36 0.01 6.69 -3.50
N MET A 37 -1.08 5.98 -3.72
CA MET A 37 -1.95 5.53 -2.64
C MET A 37 -2.37 4.08 -2.84
N ILE A 38 -2.47 3.35 -1.75
CA ILE A 38 -2.94 1.97 -1.70
C ILE A 38 -4.00 1.87 -0.61
N ALA A 39 -5.08 1.16 -0.87
CA ALA A 39 -6.02 0.73 0.16
C ALA A 39 -5.80 -0.77 0.42
N SER A 40 -5.73 -1.16 1.70
CA SER A 40 -5.75 -2.57 2.12
C SER A 40 -6.86 -2.81 3.14
N CYS A 41 -7.59 -3.92 3.03
CA CYS A 41 -8.58 -4.34 4.01
C CYS A 41 -8.21 -5.69 4.62
N SER A 42 -8.53 -5.90 5.89
CA SER A 42 -8.16 -7.12 6.62
C SER A 42 -9.30 -7.69 7.45
N GLN A 43 -9.15 -8.97 7.81
CA GLN A 43 -9.99 -9.68 8.78
C GLN A 43 -10.00 -9.00 10.17
N ASP A 44 -8.98 -8.20 10.47
CA ASP A 44 -8.88 -7.40 11.71
C ASP A 44 -9.93 -6.27 11.82
N LYS A 45 -10.85 -6.18 10.85
CA LYS A 45 -11.93 -5.19 10.74
C LYS A 45 -11.42 -3.76 10.53
N ARG A 46 -10.24 -3.60 9.94
CA ARG A 46 -9.67 -2.29 9.59
C ARG A 46 -9.44 -2.21 8.09
N VAL A 47 -9.56 -0.99 7.59
CA VAL A 47 -9.01 -0.59 6.29
C VAL A 47 -7.82 0.34 6.57
N VAL A 48 -6.72 0.16 5.87
CA VAL A 48 -5.56 1.05 5.95
C VAL A 48 -5.35 1.70 4.59
N ILE A 49 -5.29 3.03 4.59
CA ILE A 49 -4.87 3.81 3.43
C ILE A 49 -3.39 4.12 3.58
N TRP A 50 -2.59 3.67 2.64
CA TRP A 50 -1.18 3.94 2.56
C TRP A 50 -0.96 5.07 1.56
N SER A 51 -0.19 6.09 1.93
CA SER A 51 0.19 7.15 1.00
C SER A 51 1.70 7.39 0.99
N SER A 52 2.23 7.68 -0.19
CA SER A 52 3.65 7.96 -0.40
C SER A 52 3.82 8.98 -1.52
N ASP A 53 4.68 9.97 -1.31
CA ASP A 53 5.02 10.98 -2.32
C ASP A 53 6.29 10.61 -3.12
N ASP A 54 7.09 9.66 -2.60
CA ASP A 54 8.39 9.24 -3.16
C ASP A 54 8.43 7.74 -3.54
N ASN A 55 7.36 6.98 -3.29
CA ASN A 55 7.29 5.51 -3.36
C ASN A 55 8.26 4.76 -2.43
N VAL A 56 8.99 5.46 -1.56
CA VAL A 56 9.97 4.88 -0.63
C VAL A 56 9.42 4.91 0.79
N SER A 57 8.84 6.04 1.18
CA SER A 57 8.31 6.29 2.51
C SER A 57 6.78 6.19 2.47
N TRP A 58 6.22 5.22 3.18
CA TRP A 58 4.78 4.95 3.19
C TRP A 58 4.16 5.31 4.54
N THR A 59 3.12 6.14 4.51
CA THR A 59 2.38 6.58 5.69
C THR A 59 1.04 5.84 5.77
N PRO A 60 0.79 5.04 6.83
CA PRO A 60 -0.50 4.39 7.03
C PRO A 60 -1.51 5.31 7.73
N ILE A 61 -2.75 5.30 7.26
CA ILE A 61 -3.92 5.89 7.93
C ILE A 61 -4.93 4.77 8.16
N ILE A 62 -5.22 4.47 9.42
CA ILE A 62 -6.23 3.47 9.80
C ILE A 62 -7.61 4.12 9.69
N LEU A 63 -8.50 3.48 8.94
CA LEU A 63 -9.91 3.79 8.88
C LEU A 63 -10.69 2.75 9.68
N ASN A 64 -11.31 3.20 10.77
CA ASN A 64 -12.30 2.48 11.54
C ASN A 64 -13.54 3.38 11.68
N THR A 65 -14.65 2.98 11.06
CA THR A 65 -15.96 3.58 11.33
C THR A 65 -16.66 2.83 12.44
#